data_AF-U1QHC0-F1
#
_entry.id   AF-U1QHC0-F1
#
_cell.length_a   1.000
_cell.length_b   1.000
_cell.length_c   1.000
_cell.angle_alpha   90.00
_cell.angle_beta   90.00
_cell.angle_gamma   90.00
#
_symmetry.space_group_name_H-M   'P 1'
#
loop_
_entity.id
_entity.type
_entity.pdbx_description
1 polymer ?
#
loop_
_entity_poly.entity_id
_entity_poly.type
_entity_poly.pdbx_seq_one_letter_code
_entity_poly.pdbx_strand_id
1 'polypeptide(L)' 'MIDDILTLLLDVVVEFIPDRVWKILAFVIGAIATAAGVIMIGDSLWTGGALTTVGVFLLAGSVLSWYR' A
#
# COMPACT_ATOMS: atom_id res chain seq x y z
N MET A 1 -19.15 2.43 -16.57
CA MET A 1 -19.38 1.11 -17.20
C MET A 1 -18.13 0.23 -17.12
N ILE A 2 -16.93 0.75 -17.41
CA ILE A 2 -15.69 -0.04 -17.21
C ILE A 2 -15.31 -0.12 -15.72
N ASP A 3 -15.64 0.92 -14.95
CA ASP A 3 -15.47 0.97 -13.50
C ASP A 3 -16.24 -0.15 -12.80
N ASP A 4 -17.52 -0.38 -13.15
CA ASP A 4 -18.31 -1.47 -12.56
C ASP A 4 -17.72 -2.86 -12.81
N ILE A 5 -17.18 -3.09 -14.02
CA ILE A 5 -16.55 -4.37 -14.38
C ILE A 5 -15.23 -4.54 -13.62
N LEU A 6 -14.43 -3.47 -13.51
CA LEU A 6 -13.19 -3.47 -12.72
C LEU A 6 -13.47 -3.69 -11.23
N THR A 7 -14.51 -3.06 -10.69
CA THR A 7 -14.91 -3.24 -9.29
C THR A 7 -15.33 -4.68 -9.03
N LEU A 8 -16.16 -5.27 -9.90
CA LEU A 8 -16.64 -6.65 -9.74
C LEU A 8 -15.49 -7.67 -9.89
N LEU A 9 -14.56 -7.41 -10.82
CA LEU A 9 -13.36 -8.24 -10.97
C LEU A 9 -12.43 -8.12 -9.76
N LEU A 10 -12.25 -6.91 -9.22
CA LEU A 10 -11.47 -6.69 -8.00
C LEU A 10 -12.12 -7.37 -6.80
N ASP A 11 -13.43 -7.28 -6.64
CA ASP A 11 -14.16 -7.84 -5.50
C ASP A 11 -14.04 -9.38 -5.48
N VAL A 12 -14.20 -10.02 -6.64
CA VAL A 12 -13.99 -11.47 -6.80
C VAL A 12 -12.54 -11.85 -6.51
N VAL A 13 -11.56 -11.09 -7.03
CA VAL A 13 -10.14 -11.36 -6.75
C VAL A 13 -9.83 -11.17 -5.26
N VAL A 14 -10.42 -10.16 -4.61
CA VAL A 14 -10.25 -9.86 -3.19
C VAL A 14 -10.79 -10.98 -2.32
N GLU A 15 -11.97 -11.51 -2.65
CA GLU A 15 -12.64 -12.59 -1.91
C GLU A 15 -11.85 -13.91 -1.97
N PHE A 16 -11.09 -14.14 -3.04
CA PHE A 16 -10.23 -15.32 -3.20
C PHE A 16 -8.85 -15.20 -2.51
N ILE A 17 -8.45 -14.00 -2.09
CA ILE A 17 -7.13 -13.76 -1.51
C ILE A 17 -7.18 -13.96 0.01
N PRO A 18 -6.37 -14.89 0.58
CA PRO A 18 -6.30 -15.09 2.02
C PRO A 18 -5.88 -13.81 2.75
N ASP A 19 -6.42 -13.55 3.95
CA ASP A 19 -6.08 -12.38 4.79
C ASP A 19 -4.56 -12.18 4.98
N ARG A 20 -3.79 -13.27 4.99
CA ARG A 20 -2.32 -13.19 5.09
C ARG A 20 -1.68 -12.52 3.88
N VAL A 21 -2.22 -12.73 2.70
CA VAL A 21 -1.71 -12.11 1.46
C VAL A 21 -2.03 -10.62 1.46
N TRP A 22 -3.19 -10.20 1.99
CA TRP A 22 -3.51 -8.78 2.19
C TRP A 22 -2.50 -8.07 3.10
N LYS A 23 -2.07 -8.70 4.19
CA LYS A 23 -1.02 -8.17 5.07
C LYS A 23 0.32 -8.04 4.33
N ILE A 24 0.72 -9.05 3.55
CA ILE A 24 1.96 -9.00 2.77
C ILE A 24 1.88 -7.91 1.69
N LEU A 25 0.74 -7.78 1.02
CA LEU A 25 0.52 -6.78 -0.02
C LEU A 25 0.61 -5.37 0.57
N ALA A 26 -0.03 -5.12 1.72
CA ALA A 26 0.05 -3.84 2.43
C ALA A 26 1.51 -3.51 2.82
N PHE A 27 2.27 -4.51 3.28
CA PHE A 27 3.69 -4.35 3.59
C PHE A 27 4.52 -3.99 2.36
N VAL A 28 4.33 -4.70 1.24
CA VAL A 28 5.06 -4.46 -0.01
C VAL A 28 4.73 -3.08 -0.58
N ILE A 29 3.46 -2.69 -0.61
CA ILE A 29 3.02 -1.37 -1.06
C ILE A 29 3.61 -0.28 -0.17
N GLY A 30 3.58 -0.46 1.16
CA GLY A 30 4.18 0.48 2.11
C GLY A 30 5.70 0.62 1.91
N ALA A 31 6.41 -0.48 1.68
CA ALA A 31 7.85 -0.47 1.40
C ALA A 31 8.18 0.30 0.11
N ILE A 32 7.44 0.02 -0.97
CA ILE A 32 7.62 0.70 -2.27
C ILE A 32 7.30 2.19 -2.14
N ALA A 33 6.19 2.54 -1.49
CA ALA A 33 5.79 3.94 -1.27
C ALA A 33 6.83 4.71 -0.44
N THR A 34 7.40 4.06 0.58
CA THR A 34 8.47 4.65 1.40
C THR A 34 9.73 4.87 0.56
N ALA A 35 10.16 3.86 -0.19
CA ALA A 35 11.36 3.96 -1.04
C ALA A 35 11.18 5.03 -2.14
N ALA A 36 10.04 5.03 -2.83
CA ALA A 36 9.71 6.03 -3.83
C ALA A 36 9.61 7.43 -3.23
N GLY A 37 9.02 7.56 -2.03
CA GLY A 37 8.95 8.80 -1.29
C GLY A 37 10.32 9.36 -0.96
N VAL A 38 11.22 8.52 -0.43
CA VAL A 38 12.60 8.90 -0.09
C VAL A 38 13.37 9.36 -1.32
N ILE A 39 13.22 8.68 -2.46
CA ILE A 39 13.85 9.08 -3.73
C ILE A 39 13.30 10.45 -4.17
N MET A 40 11.98 10.66 -4.09
CA MET A 40 11.33 11.92 -4.46
C MET A 40 11.62 13.08 -3.52
N ILE A 41 12.10 12.86 -2.29
CA ILE A 41 12.50 13.96 -1.39
C ILE A 41 13.60 14.83 -2.02
N GLY A 42 14.47 14.24 -2.84
CA GLY A 42 15.51 14.96 -3.58
C GLY A 42 14.96 15.95 -4.61
N ASP A 43 13.80 15.67 -5.21
CA ASP A 43 13.15 16.54 -6.19
C ASP A 43 12.10 17.47 -5.55
N SER A 44 11.28 16.93 -4.64
CA SER A 44 10.21 17.68 -3.98
C SER A 44 10.00 17.18 -2.56
N LEU A 45 10.42 18.01 -1.60
CA LEU A 45 10.33 17.68 -0.17
C LEU A 45 8.88 17.45 0.29
N TRP A 46 7.92 18.19 -0.27
CA TRP A 46 6.51 18.06 0.07
C TRP A 46 5.92 16.74 -0.44
N THR A 47 6.11 16.45 -1.72
CA THR A 47 5.55 15.24 -2.34
C THR A 47 6.25 13.98 -1.85
N GLY A 48 7.58 14.01 -1.78
CA GLY A 48 8.39 12.91 -1.26
C GLY A 48 8.16 12.68 0.24
N GLY A 49 8.08 13.75 1.04
CA GLY A 49 7.81 13.67 2.48
C GLY A 49 6.42 13.11 2.80
N ALA A 50 5.39 13.56 2.08
CA ALA A 50 4.04 13.03 2.22
C ALA A 50 3.97 11.54 1.83
N LEU A 51 4.56 11.17 0.70
CA LEU A 51 4.57 9.78 0.21
C LEU A 51 5.35 8.85 1.16
N THR A 52 6.48 9.33 1.70
CA THR A 52 7.27 8.60 2.70
C THR A 52 6.47 8.37 3.97
N THR A 53 5.76 9.39 4.46
CA THR A 53 4.95 9.30 5.67
C THR A 53 3.80 8.30 5.50
N VAL A 54 3.11 8.33 4.35
CA VAL A 54 2.07 7.36 4.00
C VAL A 54 2.65 5.94 3.91
N GLY A 55 3.80 5.77 3.26
CA GLY A 55 4.48 4.49 3.15
C GLY A 55 4.87 3.89 4.50
N VAL A 56 5.45 4.71 5.39
CA VAL A 56 5.82 4.29 6.74
C VAL A 56 4.59 3.95 7.57
N PHE A 57 3.50 4.70 7.43
CA PHE A 57 2.25 4.41 8.13
C PHE A 57 1.65 3.07 7.70
N LEU A 58 1.67 2.78 6.40
CA LEU A 58 1.24 1.49 5.85
C LEU A 58 2.14 0.34 6.32
N LEU A 59 3.47 0.54 6.36
CA LEU A 59 4.40 -0.45 6.90
C LEU A 59 4.14 -0.74 8.38
N ALA A 60 4.05 0.32 9.19
CA ALA A 60 3.80 0.21 10.63
C ALA A 60 2.44 -0.48 10.90
N GLY A 61 1.38 -0.04 10.21
CA GLY A 61 0.06 -0.64 10.30
C GLY A 61 0.05 -2.11 9.88
N SER A 62 0.77 -2.46 8.81
CA SER A 62 0.91 -3.83 8.34
C SER A 62 1.63 -4.71 9.36
N VAL A 63 2.72 -4.23 9.96
CA VAL A 63 3.49 -4.96 11.00
C VAL A 63 2.65 -5.14 12.27
N LEU A 64 1.93 -4.11 12.69
CA LEU A 64 0.99 -4.17 13.82
C LEU A 64 -0.14 -5.18 13.56
N SER A 65 -0.65 -5.25 12.33
CA SER A 65 -1.66 -6.24 11.96
C SER A 65 -1.12 -7.67 11.99
N TRP A 66 0.19 -7.87 11.80
CA TRP A 66 0.80 -9.20 11.86
C TRP A 66 0.96 -9.67 13.32
N TYR A 67 1.19 -8.74 14.24
CA TYR A 67 1.39 -9.03 15.66
C TYR A 67 0.09 -9.34 16.44
N ARG A 68 -1.07 -9.11 15.84
CA ARG A 68 -2.41 -9.31 16.42
C ARG A 68 -3.20 -10.36 15.64
#